data_AF-A0A6A5UI24-F1
#
_entry.id   AF-A0A6A5UI24-F1
#
_cell.length_a   1.000
_cell.length_b   1.000
_cell.length_c   1.000
_cell.angle_alpha   90.00
_cell.angle_beta   90.00
_cell.angle_gamma   90.00
#
_symmetry.space_group_name_H-M   'P 1'
#
loop_
_entity.id
_entity.type
_entity.pdbx_description
1 polymer ?
#
loop_
_entity_poly.entity_id
_entity_poly.type
_entity_poly.pdbx_seq_one_letter_code
_entity_poly.pdbx_strand_id
1 'polypeptide(L)'
;METVPDTLPSIVTLDVGGRKFKTLLSTLTSMSEYFRAFFSGTWTCTPEKDGSYFIDASPDIFEQLLQYMRRPRIFPLFWSKSSGFDYGMYQRLGHEARFFQINELSDWIERQGYLDEIAVQVELSREQSIDHITPKSIKGDEEINHNFFLKTRHVYLCPRGITVHRDQPEKCGAACHRAQAGTAVQYEEENYVDVIATMKSFRFNQKAYECVG
;
A
#
# COMPACT_ATOMS: atom_id res chain seq x y z
N MET A 1 -24.47 -55.12 6.40
CA MET A 1 -24.04 -54.65 5.07
C MET A 1 -24.41 -53.18 5.01
N GLU A 2 -23.55 -52.32 5.55
CA GLU A 2 -23.76 -50.87 5.45
C GLU A 2 -23.35 -50.46 4.05
N THR A 3 -24.31 -49.94 3.29
CA THR A 3 -24.12 -49.39 1.96
C THR A 3 -23.23 -48.15 2.07
N VAL A 4 -22.05 -48.23 1.48
CA VAL A 4 -21.12 -47.10 1.30
C VAL A 4 -21.87 -46.02 0.50
N PRO A 5 -21.92 -44.75 0.95
CA PRO A 5 -22.37 -43.70 0.07
C PRO A 5 -21.29 -43.51 -1.00
N ASP A 6 -21.62 -43.84 -2.25
CA ASP A 6 -20.80 -43.64 -3.46
C ASP A 6 -20.53 -42.15 -3.78
N THR A 7 -20.77 -41.25 -2.83
CA THR A 7 -20.69 -39.80 -2.99
C THR A 7 -19.80 -39.19 -1.92
N LEU A 8 -18.86 -38.36 -2.36
CA LEU A 8 -17.99 -37.60 -1.46
C LEU A 8 -18.82 -36.70 -0.54
N PRO A 9 -18.39 -36.47 0.71
CA PRO A 9 -19.12 -35.62 1.65
C PRO A 9 -19.11 -34.17 1.17
N SER A 10 -20.20 -33.44 1.46
CA SER A 10 -20.33 -32.01 1.13
C SER A 10 -19.32 -31.13 1.87
N ILE A 11 -18.87 -31.58 3.04
CA ILE A 11 -17.82 -30.95 3.85
C ILE A 11 -16.65 -31.92 3.97
N VAL A 12 -15.46 -31.45 3.64
CA VAL A 12 -14.21 -32.20 3.74
C VAL A 12 -13.29 -31.59 4.78
N THR A 13 -12.45 -32.43 5.37
CA THR A 13 -11.33 -32.01 6.23
C THR A 13 -10.04 -32.25 5.45
N LEU A 14 -9.24 -31.21 5.31
CA LEU A 14 -7.89 -31.28 4.73
C LEU A 14 -6.87 -31.23 5.87
N ASP A 15 -5.90 -32.12 5.89
CA ASP A 15 -4.70 -31.99 6.71
C ASP A 15 -3.59 -31.35 5.88
N VAL A 16 -3.29 -30.09 6.15
CA VAL A 16 -2.28 -29.34 5.40
C VAL A 16 -1.07 -29.14 6.28
N GLY A 17 0.00 -29.90 6.01
CA GLY A 17 1.24 -29.84 6.81
C GLY A 17 1.02 -30.07 8.32
N GLY A 18 -0.01 -30.83 8.71
CA GLY A 18 -0.38 -31.11 10.11
C GLY A 18 -1.50 -30.22 10.69
N ARG A 19 -1.94 -29.17 9.97
CA ARG A 19 -3.07 -28.32 10.39
C ARG A 19 -4.35 -28.73 9.67
N LYS A 20 -5.40 -29.04 10.42
CA LYS A 20 -6.69 -29.43 9.86
C LYS A 20 -7.53 -28.22 9.44
N PHE A 21 -7.98 -28.21 8.19
CA PHE A 21 -8.90 -27.21 7.63
C PHE A 21 -10.21 -27.88 7.24
N LYS A 22 -11.34 -27.33 7.68
CA LYS A 22 -12.67 -27.80 7.32
C LYS A 22 -13.33 -26.84 6.32
N THR A 23 -13.82 -27.36 5.20
CA THR A 23 -14.43 -26.54 4.15
C THR A 23 -15.44 -27.33 3.32
N LEU A 24 -16.26 -26.62 2.53
CA LEU A 24 -17.14 -27.26 1.56
C LEU A 24 -16.32 -27.84 0.41
N LEU A 25 -16.69 -29.03 -0.05
CA LEU A 25 -16.10 -29.63 -1.24
C LEU A 25 -16.31 -28.71 -2.46
N SER A 26 -17.49 -28.10 -2.56
CA SER A 26 -17.81 -27.15 -3.64
C SER A 26 -16.89 -25.93 -3.66
N THR A 27 -16.50 -25.39 -2.49
CA THR A 27 -15.55 -24.27 -2.40
C THR A 27 -14.21 -24.60 -3.04
N LEU A 28 -13.72 -25.82 -2.84
CA LEU A 28 -12.45 -26.26 -3.43
C LEU A 28 -12.61 -26.51 -4.94
N THR A 29 -13.60 -27.30 -5.34
CA THR A 29 -13.73 -27.76 -6.73
C THR A 29 -14.23 -26.68 -7.70
N SER A 30 -14.94 -25.65 -7.21
CA SER A 30 -15.34 -24.50 -8.04
C SER A 30 -14.19 -23.56 -8.32
N MET A 31 -13.23 -23.45 -7.40
CA MET A 31 -12.17 -22.44 -7.45
C MET A 31 -10.79 -22.97 -7.86
N SER A 32 -10.59 -24.28 -7.82
CA SER A 32 -9.31 -24.93 -8.08
C SER A 32 -9.48 -26.14 -8.99
N GLU A 33 -8.79 -26.13 -10.12
CA GLU A 33 -8.73 -27.27 -11.03
C GLU A 33 -7.97 -28.45 -10.41
N TYR A 34 -6.95 -28.16 -9.60
CA TYR A 34 -6.23 -29.16 -8.81
C TYR A 34 -7.18 -29.93 -7.90
N PHE A 35 -7.99 -29.23 -7.09
CA PHE A 35 -8.93 -29.90 -6.19
C PHE A 35 -10.07 -30.59 -6.93
N ARG A 36 -10.50 -30.05 -8.07
CA ARG A 36 -11.47 -30.73 -8.94
C ARG A 36 -10.93 -32.06 -9.43
N ALA A 37 -9.67 -32.12 -9.86
CA ALA A 37 -9.01 -33.36 -10.25
C ALA A 37 -8.79 -34.29 -9.05
N PHE A 38 -8.32 -33.75 -7.91
CA PHE A 38 -8.09 -34.48 -6.66
C PHE A 38 -9.34 -35.23 -6.19
N PHE A 39 -10.50 -34.58 -6.24
CA PHE A 39 -11.78 -35.16 -5.83
C PHE A 39 -12.59 -35.80 -6.97
N SER A 40 -12.07 -35.87 -8.19
CA SER A 40 -12.76 -36.51 -9.32
C SER A 40 -12.75 -38.04 -9.28
N GLY A 41 -12.01 -38.65 -8.35
CA GLY A 41 -11.76 -40.10 -8.31
C GLY A 41 -10.72 -40.57 -9.33
N THR A 42 -10.17 -39.67 -10.15
CA THR A 42 -9.08 -39.97 -11.11
C THR A 42 -7.76 -40.30 -10.40
N TRP A 43 -7.58 -39.81 -9.16
CA TRP A 43 -6.41 -40.04 -8.32
C TRP A 43 -6.82 -40.97 -7.17
N THR A 44 -6.01 -41.98 -6.86
CA THR A 44 -6.18 -42.78 -5.63
C THR A 44 -5.75 -41.96 -4.42
N CYS A 45 -6.56 -40.98 -4.02
CA CYS A 45 -6.39 -40.25 -2.77
C CYS A 45 -7.16 -40.96 -1.67
N THR A 46 -6.47 -41.84 -0.97
CA THR A 46 -7.01 -42.49 0.23
C THR A 46 -7.02 -41.50 1.38
N PRO A 47 -8.15 -41.27 2.06
CA PRO A 47 -8.17 -40.45 3.26
C PRO A 47 -7.33 -41.10 4.37
N GLU A 48 -6.88 -40.29 5.30
CA GLU A 48 -6.24 -40.72 6.53
C GLU A 48 -7.21 -41.53 7.41
N LYS A 49 -6.70 -42.16 8.48
CA LYS A 49 -7.52 -42.97 9.40
C LYS A 49 -8.66 -42.18 10.05
N ASP A 50 -8.51 -40.87 10.18
CA ASP A 50 -9.52 -39.96 10.73
C ASP A 50 -10.51 -39.42 9.68
N GLY A 51 -10.36 -39.84 8.41
CA GLY A 51 -11.20 -39.42 7.29
C GLY A 51 -10.80 -38.09 6.62
N SER A 52 -9.70 -37.48 7.03
CA SER A 52 -9.18 -36.26 6.39
C SER A 52 -8.23 -36.56 5.21
N TYR A 53 -7.99 -35.56 4.37
CA TYR A 53 -7.14 -35.69 3.18
C TYR A 53 -5.84 -34.92 3.39
N PHE A 54 -4.71 -35.63 3.36
CA PHE A 54 -3.39 -35.01 3.55
C PHE A 54 -2.94 -34.22 2.31
N ILE A 55 -2.38 -33.04 2.55
CA ILE A 55 -1.79 -32.13 1.57
C ILE A 55 -0.44 -31.68 2.11
N ASP A 56 0.61 -31.96 1.34
CA ASP A 56 1.97 -31.54 1.67
C ASP A 56 2.22 -30.09 1.24
N ALA A 57 1.68 -29.14 2.03
CA ALA A 57 1.83 -27.71 1.79
C ALA A 57 1.92 -26.92 3.09
N SER A 58 2.35 -25.66 2.98
CA SER A 58 2.40 -24.75 4.12
C SER A 58 0.98 -24.38 4.60
N PRO A 59 0.61 -24.65 5.86
CA PRO A 59 -0.72 -24.31 6.37
C PRO A 59 -0.99 -22.81 6.40
N ASP A 60 0.03 -21.98 6.63
CA ASP A 60 -0.15 -20.52 6.73
C ASP A 60 -0.47 -19.88 5.38
N ILE A 61 0.12 -20.39 4.29
CA ILE A 61 -0.19 -19.92 2.93
C ILE A 61 -1.54 -20.50 2.47
N PHE A 62 -1.79 -21.78 2.78
CA PHE A 62 -3.05 -22.44 2.43
C PHE A 62 -4.26 -21.75 3.06
N GLU A 63 -4.13 -21.23 4.28
CA GLU A 63 -5.19 -20.46 4.93
C GLU A 63 -5.62 -19.25 4.08
N GLN A 64 -4.66 -18.55 3.45
CA GLN A 64 -4.95 -17.41 2.58
C GLN A 64 -5.61 -17.84 1.27
N LEU A 65 -5.15 -18.95 0.66
CA LEU A 65 -5.80 -19.54 -0.50
C LEU A 65 -7.24 -19.93 -0.20
N LEU A 66 -7.48 -20.55 0.96
CA LEU A 66 -8.81 -20.98 1.37
C LEU A 66 -9.74 -19.80 1.66
N GLN A 67 -9.22 -18.72 2.24
CA GLN A 67 -10.00 -17.47 2.40
C GLN A 67 -10.44 -16.91 1.05
N TYR A 68 -9.55 -16.86 0.06
CA TYR A 68 -9.91 -16.44 -1.29
C TYR A 68 -10.93 -17.38 -1.93
N MET A 69 -10.75 -18.70 -1.84
CA MET A 69 -11.71 -19.66 -2.40
C MET A 69 -13.11 -19.52 -1.76
N ARG A 70 -13.19 -19.19 -0.47
CA ARG A 70 -14.47 -18.95 0.23
C ARG A 70 -15.16 -17.65 -0.20
N ARG A 71 -14.38 -16.66 -0.62
CA ARG A 71 -14.83 -15.31 -0.99
C ARG A 71 -14.09 -14.87 -2.26
N PRO A 72 -14.43 -15.48 -3.41
CA PRO A 72 -13.78 -15.12 -4.67
C PRO A 72 -13.98 -13.63 -4.95
N ARG A 73 -13.05 -13.03 -5.69
CA ARG A 73 -12.96 -11.59 -5.97
C ARG A 73 -12.61 -10.68 -4.79
N ILE A 74 -12.52 -11.20 -3.57
CA ILE A 74 -11.92 -10.48 -2.44
C ILE A 74 -10.44 -10.87 -2.39
N PHE A 75 -9.59 -10.07 -3.04
CA PHE A 75 -8.17 -10.35 -3.09
C PHE A 75 -7.47 -10.01 -1.77
N PRO A 76 -6.45 -10.79 -1.37
CA PRO A 76 -5.76 -10.56 -0.11
C PRO A 76 -4.88 -9.30 -0.17
N LEU A 77 -5.00 -8.47 0.88
CA LEU A 77 -4.22 -7.25 1.03
C LEU A 77 -3.24 -7.35 2.20
N PHE A 78 -1.99 -7.70 1.89
CA PHE A 78 -0.89 -7.74 2.85
C PHE A 78 -0.12 -6.43 2.80
N TRP A 79 -0.72 -5.38 3.33
CA TRP A 79 -0.12 -4.05 3.37
C TRP A 79 -0.33 -3.38 4.72
N SER A 80 0.67 -2.63 5.16
CA SER A 80 0.51 -1.66 6.24
C SER A 80 1.21 -0.36 5.92
N LYS A 81 0.80 0.71 6.59
CA LYS A 81 1.44 2.03 6.45
C LYS A 81 2.92 2.02 6.83
N SER A 82 3.31 1.22 7.85
CA SER A 82 4.68 1.19 8.36
C SER A 82 5.61 0.27 7.56
N SER A 83 5.09 -0.83 7.03
CA SER A 83 5.90 -1.86 6.34
C SER A 83 5.72 -1.87 4.82
N GLY A 84 4.75 -1.15 4.27
CA GLY A 84 4.35 -1.28 2.88
C GLY A 84 3.73 -2.65 2.58
N PHE A 85 3.80 -3.05 1.31
CA PHE A 85 3.34 -4.37 0.86
C PHE A 85 4.31 -5.48 1.29
N ASP A 86 3.77 -6.60 1.77
CA ASP A 86 4.56 -7.82 2.00
C ASP A 86 4.76 -8.58 0.68
N TYR A 87 5.71 -8.10 -0.12
CA TYR A 87 6.08 -8.73 -1.40
C TYR A 87 6.49 -10.20 -1.25
N GLY A 88 7.08 -10.56 -0.11
CA GLY A 88 7.46 -11.94 0.18
C GLY A 88 6.24 -12.84 0.37
N MET A 89 5.20 -12.36 1.05
CA MET A 89 3.92 -13.06 1.18
C MET A 89 3.24 -13.20 -0.18
N TYR A 90 3.17 -12.13 -0.98
CA TYR A 90 2.59 -12.20 -2.34
C TYR A 90 3.31 -13.21 -3.22
N GLN A 91 4.65 -13.26 -3.19
CA GLN A 91 5.42 -14.22 -3.97
C GLN A 91 5.11 -15.67 -3.56
N ARG A 92 5.10 -15.97 -2.25
CA ARG A 92 4.77 -17.33 -1.76
C ARG A 92 3.34 -17.71 -2.10
N LEU A 93 2.38 -16.80 -1.87
CA LEU A 93 0.98 -17.03 -2.16
C LEU A 93 0.74 -17.25 -3.67
N GLY A 94 1.40 -16.48 -4.54
CA GLY A 94 1.31 -16.65 -5.98
C GLY A 94 1.84 -18.01 -6.45
N HIS A 95 2.95 -18.48 -5.88
CA HIS A 95 3.48 -19.81 -6.20
C HIS A 95 2.51 -20.93 -5.81
N GLU A 96 1.96 -20.87 -4.60
CA GLU A 96 0.97 -21.84 -4.12
C GLU A 96 -0.35 -21.75 -4.90
N ALA A 97 -0.83 -20.54 -5.22
CA ALA A 97 -2.03 -20.34 -6.03
C ALA A 97 -1.88 -20.98 -7.42
N ARG A 98 -0.70 -20.85 -8.03
CA ARG A 98 -0.38 -21.53 -9.30
C ARG A 98 -0.34 -23.05 -9.15
N PHE A 99 0.30 -23.56 -8.11
CA PHE A 99 0.37 -25.00 -7.83
C PHE A 99 -1.03 -25.62 -7.63
N PHE A 100 -1.87 -24.99 -6.81
CA PHE A 100 -3.25 -25.40 -6.60
C PHE A 100 -4.20 -24.98 -7.73
N GLN A 101 -3.69 -24.41 -8.83
CA GLN A 101 -4.48 -24.02 -10.01
C GLN A 101 -5.68 -23.13 -9.66
N ILE A 102 -5.46 -22.15 -8.78
CA ILE A 102 -6.41 -21.08 -8.43
C ILE A 102 -6.10 -19.91 -9.35
N ASN A 103 -6.44 -20.07 -10.64
CA ASN A 103 -5.93 -19.26 -11.74
C ASN A 103 -6.21 -17.77 -11.57
N GLU A 104 -7.43 -17.37 -11.16
CA GLU A 104 -7.78 -15.95 -10.99
C GLU A 104 -6.91 -15.25 -9.93
N LEU A 105 -6.60 -15.93 -8.82
CA LEU A 105 -5.70 -15.40 -7.79
C LEU A 105 -4.25 -15.36 -8.28
N SER A 106 -3.78 -16.43 -8.92
CA SER A 106 -2.42 -16.49 -9.49
C SER A 106 -2.20 -15.33 -10.48
N ASP A 107 -3.11 -15.18 -11.44
CA ASP A 107 -3.05 -14.14 -12.47
C ASP A 107 -3.08 -12.73 -11.89
N TRP A 108 -3.85 -12.51 -10.82
CA TRP A 108 -3.92 -11.22 -10.15
C TRP A 108 -2.62 -10.89 -9.41
N ILE A 109 -2.03 -11.86 -8.70
CA ILE A 109 -0.74 -11.68 -8.01
C ILE A 109 0.39 -11.45 -9.02
N GLU A 110 0.43 -12.23 -10.09
CA GLU A 110 1.46 -12.13 -11.15
C GLU A 110 1.46 -10.78 -11.85
N ARG A 111 0.26 -10.20 -12.05
CA ARG A 111 0.09 -8.85 -12.59
C ARG A 111 0.26 -7.74 -11.55
N GLN A 112 0.65 -8.09 -10.33
CA GLN A 112 0.81 -7.16 -9.20
C GLN A 112 -0.46 -6.35 -8.88
N GLY A 113 -1.64 -6.98 -9.03
CA GLY A 113 -2.92 -6.30 -8.83
C GLY A 113 -3.10 -5.69 -7.44
N TYR A 114 -2.35 -6.14 -6.43
CA TYR A 114 -2.32 -5.55 -5.10
C TYR A 114 -1.85 -4.09 -5.07
N LEU A 115 -1.04 -3.66 -6.05
CA LEU A 115 -0.61 -2.26 -6.15
C LEU A 115 -1.78 -1.33 -6.48
N ASP A 116 -2.79 -1.84 -7.18
CA ASP A 116 -3.99 -1.09 -7.54
C ASP A 116 -5.02 -1.05 -6.39
N GLU A 117 -4.81 -1.75 -5.28
CA GLU A 117 -5.75 -1.78 -4.15
C GLU A 117 -5.59 -0.56 -3.23
N ILE A 118 -4.51 0.22 -3.39
CA ILE A 118 -4.22 1.38 -2.55
C ILE A 118 -3.91 2.59 -3.43
N ALA A 119 -4.75 3.62 -3.34
CA ALA A 119 -4.49 4.92 -3.91
C ALA A 119 -3.74 5.80 -2.92
N VAL A 120 -2.65 6.43 -3.38
CA VAL A 120 -1.89 7.42 -2.61
C VAL A 120 -2.05 8.78 -3.29
N GLN A 121 -2.64 9.74 -2.58
CA GLN A 121 -2.71 11.12 -3.03
C GLN A 121 -1.61 11.92 -2.33
N VAL A 122 -0.90 12.76 -3.08
CA VAL A 122 0.20 13.58 -2.56
C VAL A 122 -0.13 15.04 -2.79
N GLU A 123 -0.11 15.83 -1.73
CA GLU A 123 -0.31 17.27 -1.74
C GLU A 123 0.96 17.96 -1.26
N LEU A 124 1.40 18.99 -1.99
CA LEU A 124 2.59 19.75 -1.68
C LEU A 124 2.21 21.14 -1.20
N SER A 125 2.68 21.52 -0.03
CA SER A 125 2.54 22.87 0.50
C SER A 125 3.90 23.44 0.86
N ARG A 126 4.24 24.58 0.25
CA ARG A 126 5.47 25.30 0.56
C ARG A 126 5.25 26.25 1.74
N GLU A 127 6.06 26.08 2.77
CA GLU A 127 6.09 26.92 3.95
C GLU A 127 7.43 27.68 3.97
N GLN A 128 7.39 29.01 3.97
CA GLN A 128 8.60 29.83 3.83
C GLN A 128 9.34 30.09 5.15
N SER A 129 8.88 29.51 6.27
CA SER A 129 9.48 29.75 7.59
C SER A 129 9.35 28.56 8.53
N ILE A 130 10.43 28.28 9.28
CA ILE A 130 10.48 27.30 10.36
C ILE A 130 9.78 27.80 11.63
N ASP A 131 9.65 29.12 11.81
CA ASP A 131 9.10 29.75 13.01
C ASP A 131 7.56 29.66 13.09
N HIS A 132 6.92 29.10 12.05
CA HIS A 132 5.47 28.98 11.92
C HIS A 132 4.98 27.55 11.73
N ILE A 133 5.77 26.54 12.12
CA ILE A 133 5.29 25.16 12.16
C ILE A 133 4.30 25.02 13.32
N THR A 134 3.02 25.20 13.04
CA THR A 134 1.95 24.97 14.02
C THR A 134 1.60 23.49 14.09
N PRO A 135 1.25 22.96 15.27
CA PRO A 135 0.70 21.61 15.38
C PRO A 135 -0.52 21.45 14.46
N LYS A 136 -0.50 20.45 13.59
CA LYS A 136 -1.63 20.07 12.73
C LYS A 136 -2.16 18.72 13.18
N SER A 137 -3.46 18.63 13.41
CA SER A 137 -4.15 17.35 13.56
C SER A 137 -4.37 16.76 12.18
N ILE A 138 -3.94 15.52 11.99
CA ILE A 138 -4.12 14.76 10.74
C ILE A 138 -5.04 13.57 10.99
N LYS A 139 -5.66 13.06 9.92
CA LYS A 139 -6.45 11.84 9.98
C LYS A 139 -5.54 10.60 10.02
N GLY A 140 -6.11 9.45 10.39
CA GLY A 140 -5.35 8.19 10.49
C GLY A 140 -4.74 7.73 9.15
N ASP A 141 -5.37 8.10 8.04
CA ASP A 141 -4.94 7.82 6.67
C ASP A 141 -3.98 8.88 6.08
N GLU A 142 -3.54 9.85 6.88
CA GLU A 142 -2.69 10.95 6.41
C GLU A 142 -1.27 10.87 6.98
N GLU A 143 -0.28 11.36 6.25
CA GLU A 143 1.13 11.46 6.67
C GLU A 143 1.74 12.77 6.17
N ILE A 144 2.28 13.58 7.08
CA ILE A 144 3.00 14.80 6.73
C ILE A 144 4.50 14.56 6.87
N ASN A 145 5.23 14.82 5.79
CA ASN A 145 6.69 14.89 5.78
C ASN A 145 7.14 16.34 5.55
N HIS A 146 8.02 16.86 6.40
CA HIS A 146 8.61 18.18 6.24
C HIS A 146 10.02 18.02 5.68
N ASN A 147 10.27 18.58 4.50
CA ASN A 147 11.58 18.62 3.88
C ASN A 147 12.18 20.02 4.06
N PHE A 148 13.37 20.11 4.66
CA PHE A 148 14.05 21.36 4.97
C PHE A 148 15.18 21.59 3.97
N PHE A 149 15.18 22.73 3.29
CA PHE A 149 16.20 23.11 2.33
C PHE A 149 16.89 24.40 2.78
N LEU A 150 18.21 24.33 3.00
CA LEU A 150 19.01 25.52 3.20
C LEU A 150 19.20 26.22 1.86
N LYS A 151 18.76 27.47 1.75
CA LYS A 151 18.88 28.29 0.56
C LYS A 151 19.49 29.64 0.89
N THR A 152 20.07 30.28 -0.11
CA THR A 152 20.62 31.62 0.01
C THR A 152 19.77 32.58 -0.80
N ARG A 153 19.48 33.75 -0.24
CA ARG A 153 18.81 34.86 -0.93
C ARG A 153 19.67 36.12 -0.87
N HIS A 154 19.52 36.97 -1.88
CA HIS A 154 20.16 38.28 -1.92
C HIS A 154 19.19 39.32 -1.36
N VAL A 155 19.49 39.84 -0.18
CA VAL A 155 18.66 40.83 0.50
C VAL A 155 19.11 42.23 0.14
N TYR A 156 18.19 43.04 -0.38
CA TYR A 156 18.47 44.43 -0.72
C TYR A 156 18.89 45.24 0.51
N LEU A 157 20.03 45.94 0.39
CA LEU A 157 20.51 46.88 1.40
C LEU A 157 20.22 48.32 0.98
N CYS A 158 19.51 49.06 1.83
CA CYS A 158 19.26 50.48 1.62
C CYS A 158 20.59 51.26 1.60
N PRO A 159 20.85 52.14 0.61
CA PRO A 159 22.06 52.96 0.54
C PRO A 159 22.31 53.84 1.76
N ARG A 160 21.27 54.10 2.57
CA ARG A 160 21.35 54.88 3.82
C ARG A 160 21.37 54.01 5.08
N GLY A 161 21.39 52.67 4.95
CA GLY A 161 21.38 51.75 6.08
C GLY A 161 20.08 51.73 6.90
N ILE A 162 18.96 52.20 6.33
CA ILE A 162 17.68 52.25 7.04
C ILE A 162 17.08 50.84 7.11
N THR A 163 16.98 50.27 8.32
CA THR A 163 16.55 48.89 8.55
C THR A 163 15.16 48.56 7.99
N VAL A 164 14.19 49.48 8.12
CA VAL A 164 12.81 49.26 7.64
C VAL A 164 12.67 49.25 6.10
N HIS A 165 13.73 49.60 5.37
CA HIS A 165 13.82 49.50 3.89
C HIS A 165 14.52 48.21 3.43
N ARG A 166 15.01 47.39 4.36
CA ARG A 166 15.72 46.15 4.03
C ARG A 166 14.78 45.19 3.31
N ASP A 167 15.31 44.59 2.23
CA ASP A 167 14.57 43.73 1.30
C ASP A 167 13.35 44.39 0.64
N GLN A 168 13.21 45.72 0.76
CA GLN A 168 12.04 46.50 0.36
C GLN A 168 12.48 47.77 -0.38
N PRO A 169 13.08 47.62 -1.59
CA PRO A 169 13.61 48.74 -2.37
C PRO A 169 12.55 49.79 -2.71
N GLU A 170 11.28 49.40 -2.81
CA GLU A 170 10.13 50.29 -3.04
C GLU A 170 9.90 51.31 -1.92
N LYS A 171 10.40 51.04 -0.70
CA LYS A 171 10.38 52.00 0.42
C LYS A 171 11.47 53.08 0.28
N CYS A 172 12.42 52.91 -0.63
CA CYS A 172 13.47 53.90 -0.86
C CYS A 172 12.94 55.09 -1.67
N GLY A 173 12.94 56.28 -1.04
CA GLY A 173 12.64 57.54 -1.71
C GLY A 173 13.88 58.25 -2.29
N ALA A 174 13.66 59.45 -2.82
CA ALA A 174 14.69 60.27 -3.49
C ALA A 174 15.98 60.47 -2.66
N ALA A 175 15.88 60.57 -1.33
CA ALA A 175 17.04 60.71 -0.47
C ALA A 175 17.94 59.45 -0.44
N CYS A 176 17.37 58.25 -0.54
CA CYS A 176 18.13 57.01 -0.63
C CYS A 176 18.82 56.89 -2.00
N HIS A 177 18.13 57.27 -3.08
CA HIS A 177 18.71 57.27 -4.43
C HIS A 177 19.84 58.29 -4.57
N ARG A 178 19.72 59.47 -3.95
CA ARG A 178 20.83 60.43 -3.87
C ARG A 178 22.03 59.87 -3.10
N ALA A 179 21.79 59.18 -1.99
CA ALA A 179 22.86 58.55 -1.21
C ALA A 179 23.58 57.42 -1.96
N GLN A 180 22.87 56.73 -2.86
CA GLN A 180 23.47 55.75 -3.76
C GLN A 180 24.43 56.40 -4.76
N ALA A 181 24.24 57.67 -5.12
CA ALA A 181 25.16 58.45 -5.96
C ALA A 181 25.62 57.74 -7.26
N GLY A 182 24.77 56.89 -7.85
CA GLY A 182 25.10 56.11 -9.06
C GLY A 182 26.00 54.89 -8.83
N THR A 183 26.35 54.54 -7.59
CA THR A 183 27.05 53.28 -7.29
C THR A 183 26.13 52.08 -7.47
N ALA A 184 26.73 50.89 -7.63
CA ALA A 184 25.97 49.65 -7.71
C ALA A 184 25.12 49.42 -6.45
N VAL A 185 23.90 48.92 -6.64
CA VAL A 185 23.02 48.48 -5.54
C VAL A 185 23.73 47.38 -4.76
N GLN A 186 23.69 47.47 -3.43
CA GLN A 186 24.30 46.49 -2.55
C GLN A 186 23.26 45.45 -2.10
N TYR A 187 23.70 44.21 -2.02
CA TYR A 187 22.92 43.09 -1.52
C TYR A 187 23.74 42.33 -0.47
N GLU A 188 23.05 41.73 0.49
CA GLU A 188 23.63 40.81 1.46
C GLU A 188 23.15 39.38 1.15
N GLU A 189 24.06 38.42 1.17
CA GLU A 189 23.68 37.01 1.09
C GLU A 189 23.21 36.53 2.47
N GLU A 190 21.95 36.13 2.55
CA GLU A 190 21.39 35.51 3.75
C GLU A 190 21.00 34.06 3.49
N ASN A 191 21.38 33.19 4.42
CA ASN A 191 20.85 31.84 4.46
C ASN A 191 19.47 31.83 5.12
N TYR A 192 18.53 31.13 4.49
CA TYR A 192 17.20 30.87 5.03
C TYR A 192 16.81 29.41 4.82
N VAL A 193 15.87 28.93 5.63
CA VAL A 193 15.34 27.57 5.53
C VAL A 193 14.00 27.61 4.79
N ASP A 194 13.95 26.97 3.63
CA ASP A 194 12.72 26.76 2.86
C ASP A 194 12.14 25.40 3.27
N VAL A 195 10.89 25.39 3.74
CA VAL A 195 10.23 24.18 4.23
C VAL A 195 9.20 23.74 3.19
N ILE A 196 9.27 22.49 2.75
CA ILE A 196 8.26 21.90 1.87
C ILE A 196 7.59 20.77 2.65
N ALA A 197 6.34 20.99 3.03
CA ALA A 197 5.51 19.95 3.59
C ALA A 197 4.86 19.13 2.47
N THR A 198 4.99 17.82 2.56
CA THR A 198 4.36 16.83 1.70
C THR A 198 3.33 16.08 2.52
N MET A 199 2.05 16.24 2.18
CA MET A 199 0.95 15.48 2.75
C MET A 199 0.66 14.28 1.85
N LYS A 200 0.70 13.07 2.39
CA LYS A 200 0.24 11.85 1.71
C LYS A 200 -1.06 11.38 2.35
N SER A 201 -2.08 11.08 1.56
CA SER A 201 -3.28 10.39 2.03
C SER A 201 -3.47 9.05 1.32
N PHE A 202 -3.86 8.03 2.08
CA PHE A 202 -3.97 6.64 1.62
C PHE A 202 -5.45 6.23 1.59
N ARG A 203 -5.93 5.68 0.47
CA ARG A 203 -7.29 5.18 0.34
C ARG A 203 -7.30 3.79 -0.25
N PHE A 204 -8.12 2.90 0.29
CA PHE A 204 -8.35 1.60 -0.33
C PHE A 204 -9.25 1.78 -1.55
N ASN A 205 -8.82 1.25 -2.69
CA ASN A 205 -9.61 1.25 -3.90
C ASN A 205 -10.70 0.19 -3.75
N GLN A 206 -11.87 0.66 -3.33
CA GLN A 206 -13.06 -0.16 -3.34
C GLN A 206 -13.54 -0.25 -4.80
N LYS A 207 -12.87 -1.05 -5.63
CA LYS A 207 -13.50 -1.54 -6.86
C LYS A 207 -14.78 -2.22 -6.38
N ALA A 208 -15.91 -1.59 -6.71
CA ALA A 208 -17.20 -1.96 -6.18
C ALA A 208 -17.33 -3.47 -6.24
N TYR A 209 -17.63 -4.08 -5.10
CA TYR A 209 -18.21 -5.42 -5.04
C TYR A 209 -19.56 -5.34 -5.75
N GLU A 210 -19.55 -5.17 -7.07
CA GLU A 210 -20.71 -5.30 -7.92
C GLU A 210 -21.10 -6.76 -7.83
N CYS A 211 -21.97 -7.04 -6.86
CA CYS A 211 -22.82 -8.20 -6.84
C CYS A 211 -23.58 -8.20 -8.17
N VAL A 212 -23.02 -8.86 -9.18
CA VAL A 212 -23.81 -9.30 -10.33
C VAL A 212 -24.70 -10.41 -9.78
N GLY A 213 -25.95 -10.04 -9.48
CA GLY A 213 -27.01 -10.95 -9.09
C GLY A 213 -27.44 -11.88 -10.22
#